data_AF-A0A9P4ICI6-F1
#
_entry.id   AF-A0A9P4ICI6-F1
#
_cell.length_a   1.000
_cell.length_b   1.000
_cell.length_c   1.000
_cell.angle_alpha   90.00
_cell.angle_beta   90.00
_cell.angle_gamma   90.00
#
_symmetry.space_group_name_H-M   'P 1'
#
loop_
_entity.id
_entity.type
_entity.pdbx_description
1 polymer ?
#
loop_
_entity_poly.entity_id
_entity_poly.type
_entity_poly.pdbx_seq_one_letter_code
_entity_poly.pdbx_strand_id
1 'polypeptide(L)'
;MHNYTAYAAHTIPANDTTRAVWVYKVPQESFRFPFLLHGILAFSAYHLAYLDHSAQQTSYHALARMHQTEAIHGMRDALPMLGQENCHALFVTSSLLALMAFTEKDSLIALVDISSMLRGMDAIIDKTEQLIYAGPFASLFAFYPGTDVPECLSVLLTELQGPEFARVAASSRVASVAAWELREAIEFCLKHAPYPLLRAVMLWPIRVDTKFWDVAREDHDWACKQVLKWYAAILEEAGNHWWFLGKWKTMKWSWHDEDVVVVA
;
A
#
# COMPACT_ATOMS: atom_id res chain seq x y z
N MET A 1 21.26 7.98 3.92
CA MET A 1 21.65 7.48 2.57
C MET A 1 22.31 6.11 2.61
N HIS A 2 23.42 5.89 3.33
CA HIS A 2 24.10 4.57 3.33
C HIS A 2 23.16 3.39 3.65
N ASN A 3 22.38 3.48 4.74
CA ASN A 3 21.41 2.43 5.08
C ASN A 3 20.37 2.18 3.97
N TYR A 4 19.94 3.23 3.26
CA TYR A 4 19.01 3.06 2.14
C TYR A 4 19.62 2.22 1.03
N THR A 5 20.78 2.65 0.52
CA THR A 5 21.41 2.03 -0.66
C THR A 5 21.99 0.65 -0.37
N ALA A 6 22.40 0.39 0.87
CA ALA A 6 23.00 -0.89 1.26
C ALA A 6 21.99 -1.93 1.77
N TYR A 7 20.88 -1.49 2.38
CA TYR A 7 19.95 -2.40 3.05
C TYR A 7 18.48 -2.09 2.74
N ALA A 8 17.98 -0.90 3.07
CA ALA A 8 16.53 -0.65 3.05
C ALA A 8 15.92 -0.80 1.64
N ALA A 9 16.57 -0.29 0.59
CA ALA A 9 16.07 -0.42 -0.78
C ALA A 9 15.94 -1.88 -1.24
N HIS A 10 16.76 -2.79 -0.69
CA HIS A 10 16.68 -4.23 -0.98
C HIS A 10 15.47 -4.92 -0.31
N THR A 11 14.82 -4.27 0.66
CA THR A 11 13.59 -4.77 1.28
C THR A 11 12.32 -4.38 0.51
N ILE A 12 12.44 -3.52 -0.50
CA ILE A 12 11.32 -3.17 -1.38
C ILE A 12 11.07 -4.37 -2.33
N PRO A 13 9.83 -4.86 -2.44
CA PRO A 13 9.54 -6.04 -3.27
C PRO A 13 9.82 -5.75 -4.74
N ALA A 14 10.81 -6.44 -5.29
CA ALA A 14 11.35 -6.16 -6.61
C ALA A 14 12.11 -7.38 -7.17
N ASN A 15 11.95 -7.62 -8.47
CA ASN A 15 12.78 -8.55 -9.21
C ASN A 15 14.13 -7.89 -9.51
N ASP A 16 15.09 -8.60 -10.08
CA ASP A 16 16.43 -8.04 -10.28
C ASP A 16 16.43 -6.76 -11.13
N THR A 17 15.51 -6.67 -12.10
CA THR A 17 15.37 -5.48 -12.97
C THR A 17 14.78 -4.30 -12.21
N THR A 18 13.69 -4.51 -11.46
CA THR A 18 13.03 -3.45 -10.68
C THR A 18 13.84 -3.06 -9.45
N ARG A 19 14.65 -3.98 -8.90
CA ARG A 19 15.54 -3.70 -7.76
C ARG A 19 16.61 -2.69 -8.13
N ALA A 20 17.16 -2.77 -9.34
CA ALA A 20 18.13 -1.79 -9.82
C ALA A 20 17.56 -0.36 -9.87
N VAL A 21 16.24 -0.21 -10.08
CA VAL A 21 15.56 1.09 -10.01
C VAL A 21 15.65 1.66 -8.61
N TRP A 22 15.22 0.91 -7.59
CA TRP A 22 15.20 1.35 -6.20
C TRP A 22 16.61 1.57 -5.63
N VAL A 23 17.57 0.72 -5.98
CA VAL A 23 18.92 0.77 -5.42
C VAL A 23 19.80 1.84 -6.09
N TYR A 24 19.64 2.08 -7.40
CA TYR A 24 20.54 2.97 -8.15
C TYR A 24 19.83 4.20 -8.73
N LYS A 25 18.77 4.01 -9.51
CA LYS A 25 18.15 5.11 -10.28
C LYS A 25 17.41 6.09 -9.36
N VAL A 26 16.70 5.60 -8.34
CA VAL A 26 15.98 6.44 -7.38
C VAL A 26 16.93 7.33 -6.58
N PRO A 27 18.04 6.83 -5.99
CA PRO A 27 19.07 7.68 -5.39
C PRO A 27 19.68 8.70 -6.34
N GLN A 28 19.95 8.33 -7.60
CA GLN A 28 20.48 9.28 -8.59
C GLN A 28 19.51 10.44 -8.84
N GLU A 29 18.23 10.15 -9.02
CA GLU A 29 17.20 11.17 -9.22
C GLU A 29 16.99 12.04 -7.98
N SER A 30 17.21 11.49 -6.78
CA SER A 30 17.06 12.22 -5.51
C SER A 30 18.01 13.42 -5.36
N PHE A 31 19.16 13.41 -6.05
CA PHE A 31 20.07 14.56 -6.04
C PHE A 31 19.53 15.78 -6.80
N ARG A 32 18.53 15.58 -7.67
CA ARG A 32 17.86 16.65 -8.42
C ARG A 32 16.62 17.18 -7.68
N PHE A 33 16.01 16.35 -6.83
CA PHE A 33 14.74 16.64 -6.18
C PHE A 33 14.85 16.46 -4.65
N PRO A 34 15.01 17.55 -3.88
CA PRO A 34 15.15 17.47 -2.42
C PRO A 34 14.04 16.70 -1.71
N PHE A 35 12.79 16.80 -2.19
CA PHE A 35 11.66 16.06 -1.63
C PHE A 35 11.83 14.54 -1.76
N LEU A 36 12.42 14.06 -2.87
CA LEU A 36 12.71 12.64 -3.07
C LEU A 36 13.83 12.19 -2.14
N LEU A 37 14.87 13.01 -1.97
CA LEU A 37 15.93 12.74 -1.00
C LEU A 37 15.35 12.59 0.41
N HIS A 38 14.45 13.49 0.81
CA HIS A 38 13.73 13.38 2.08
C HIS A 38 12.89 12.11 2.17
N GLY A 39 12.18 11.70 1.11
CA GLY A 39 11.46 10.42 1.07
C GLY A 39 12.37 9.21 1.28
N ILE A 40 13.55 9.20 0.64
CA ILE A 40 14.57 8.16 0.81
C ILE A 40 15.10 8.11 2.25
N LEU A 41 15.38 9.27 2.85
CA LEU A 41 15.87 9.36 4.21
C LEU A 41 14.81 8.95 5.24
N ALA A 42 13.55 9.32 5.01
CA ALA A 42 12.41 8.89 5.82
C ALA A 42 12.28 7.36 5.79
N PHE A 43 12.28 6.75 4.60
CA PHE A 43 12.16 5.29 4.45
C PHE A 43 13.33 4.57 5.13
N SER A 44 14.55 5.10 4.95
CA SER A 44 15.74 4.62 5.63
C SER A 44 15.62 4.69 7.15
N ALA A 45 15.07 5.77 7.69
CA ALA A 45 14.91 5.95 9.14
C ALA A 45 13.82 5.02 9.71
N TYR A 46 12.69 4.81 9.02
CA TYR A 46 11.71 3.79 9.41
C TYR A 46 12.31 2.38 9.39
N HIS A 47 13.11 2.05 8.38
CA HIS A 47 13.81 0.77 8.33
C HIS A 47 14.79 0.59 9.51
N LEU A 48 15.55 1.63 9.86
CA LEU A 48 16.42 1.58 11.04
C LEU A 48 15.62 1.43 12.34
N ALA A 49 14.49 2.13 12.48
CA ALA A 49 13.60 1.98 13.62
C ALA A 49 13.01 0.55 13.74
N TYR A 50 12.78 -0.12 12.59
CA TYR A 50 12.35 -1.51 12.56
C TYR A 50 13.45 -2.48 13.01
N LEU A 51 14.70 -2.25 12.61
CA LEU A 51 15.83 -3.10 13.02
C LEU A 51 16.27 -2.86 14.47
N ASP A 52 16.09 -1.65 14.97
CA ASP A 52 16.54 -1.23 16.30
C ASP A 52 15.48 -1.50 17.37
N HIS A 53 15.87 -2.27 18.39
CA HIS A 53 15.03 -2.64 19.54
C HIS A 53 15.48 -1.91 20.83
N SER A 54 16.35 -0.92 20.70
CA SER A 54 16.88 -0.12 21.81
C SER A 54 16.12 1.20 21.99
N ALA A 55 16.54 2.00 22.98
CA ALA A 55 16.01 3.35 23.21
C ALA A 55 16.14 4.29 22.00
N GLN A 56 17.02 3.98 21.04
CA GLN A 56 17.26 4.81 19.87
C GLN A 56 16.18 4.64 18.78
N GLN A 57 15.32 3.61 18.88
CA GLN A 57 14.16 3.42 18.01
C GLN A 57 13.26 4.66 17.95
N THR A 58 12.96 5.29 19.10
CA THR A 58 12.14 6.51 19.17
C THR A 58 12.77 7.68 18.40
N SER A 59 14.10 7.79 18.44
CA SER A 59 14.84 8.82 17.71
C SER A 59 14.75 8.60 16.20
N TYR A 60 14.88 7.34 15.73
CA TYR A 60 14.70 7.02 14.32
C TYR A 60 13.27 7.28 13.83
N HIS A 61 12.25 6.98 14.63
CA HIS A 61 10.87 7.35 14.29
C HIS A 61 10.67 8.87 14.18
N ALA A 62 11.24 9.65 15.10
CA ALA A 62 11.18 11.11 15.04
C ALA A 62 11.87 11.64 13.78
N LEU A 63 13.06 11.10 13.45
CA LEU A 63 13.81 11.46 12.25
C LEU A 63 13.04 11.09 10.97
N ALA A 64 12.40 9.91 10.96
CA ALA A 64 11.60 9.44 9.84
C ALA A 64 10.42 10.38 9.56
N ARG A 65 9.66 10.75 10.59
CA ARG A 65 8.52 11.69 10.47
C ARG A 65 8.94 13.08 10.04
N MET A 66 10.07 13.57 10.54
CA MET A 66 10.62 14.86 10.12
C MET A 66 10.91 14.85 8.62
N HIS A 67 11.65 13.86 8.12
CA HIS A 67 11.93 13.75 6.69
C HIS A 67 10.68 13.46 5.86
N GLN A 68 9.73 12.68 6.36
CA GLN A 68 8.45 12.44 5.69
C GLN A 68 7.67 13.74 5.50
N THR A 69 7.66 14.61 6.52
CA THR A 69 7.00 15.92 6.46
C THR A 69 7.63 16.81 5.39
N GLU A 70 8.96 16.89 5.33
CA GLU A 70 9.68 17.66 4.30
C GLU A 70 9.44 17.09 2.89
N ALA A 71 9.39 15.77 2.74
CA ALA A 71 9.07 15.13 1.47
C ALA A 71 7.67 15.51 0.99
N ILE A 72 6.66 15.43 1.88
CA ILE A 72 5.28 15.81 1.57
C ILE A 72 5.18 17.30 1.23
N HIS A 73 5.88 18.17 1.95
CA HIS A 73 5.90 19.60 1.68
C HIS A 73 6.46 19.89 0.28
N GLY A 74 7.66 19.41 -0.03
CA GLY A 74 8.26 19.65 -1.34
C GLY A 74 7.51 18.99 -2.51
N MET A 75 6.83 17.86 -2.27
CA MET A 75 5.90 17.29 -3.27
C MET A 75 4.70 18.20 -3.53
N ARG A 76 4.09 18.77 -2.49
CA ARG A 76 2.96 19.71 -2.64
C ARG A 76 3.36 20.94 -3.45
N ASP A 77 4.58 21.44 -3.25
CA ASP A 77 5.11 22.58 -4.00
C ASP A 77 5.40 22.23 -5.47
N ALA A 78 5.83 20.99 -5.75
CA ALA A 78 6.16 20.54 -7.10
C ALA A 78 4.93 20.09 -7.92
N LEU A 79 3.87 19.60 -7.27
CA LEU A 79 2.67 19.04 -7.91
C LEU A 79 1.97 19.99 -8.91
N PRO A 80 1.86 21.32 -8.67
CA PRO A 80 1.25 22.24 -9.63
C PRO A 80 1.93 22.23 -11.01
N MET A 81 3.24 21.91 -11.05
CA MET A 81 4.07 21.85 -12.26
C MET A 81 4.29 20.39 -12.71
N LEU A 82 3.34 19.49 -12.44
CA LEU A 82 3.43 18.08 -12.86
C LEU A 82 3.67 17.98 -14.37
N GLY A 83 4.79 17.37 -14.76
CA GLY A 83 5.16 17.19 -16.16
C GLY A 83 6.40 16.32 -16.36
N GLN A 84 6.99 16.37 -17.56
CA GLN A 84 8.13 15.52 -17.95
C GLN A 84 9.33 15.63 -17.00
N GLU A 85 9.56 16.81 -16.42
CA GLU A 85 10.71 17.05 -15.56
C GLU A 85 10.61 16.36 -14.20
N ASN A 86 9.43 16.39 -13.56
CA ASN A 86 9.26 16.01 -12.15
C ASN A 86 8.32 14.82 -11.91
N CYS A 87 7.60 14.33 -12.94
CA CYS A 87 6.64 13.23 -12.78
C CYS A 87 7.27 11.96 -12.19
N HIS A 88 8.47 11.61 -12.65
CA HIS A 88 9.25 10.48 -12.16
C HIS A 88 9.55 10.61 -10.68
N ALA A 89 10.08 11.75 -10.25
CA ALA A 89 10.41 12.01 -8.85
C ALA A 89 9.16 12.03 -7.96
N LEU A 90 8.07 12.65 -8.43
CA LEU A 90 6.78 12.67 -7.73
C LEU A 90 6.22 11.25 -7.55
N PHE A 91 6.23 10.43 -8.60
CA PHE A 91 5.78 9.05 -8.55
C PHE A 91 6.59 8.21 -7.55
N VAL A 92 7.93 8.24 -7.62
CA VAL A 92 8.74 7.41 -6.71
C VAL A 92 8.69 7.92 -5.27
N THR A 93 8.53 9.22 -5.05
CA THR A 93 8.33 9.75 -3.69
C THR A 93 6.97 9.33 -3.14
N SER A 94 5.90 9.43 -3.93
CA SER A 94 4.58 8.89 -3.57
C SER A 94 4.63 7.40 -3.24
N SER A 95 5.39 6.63 -4.00
CA SER A 95 5.55 5.19 -3.77
C SER A 95 6.26 4.90 -2.44
N LEU A 96 7.32 5.64 -2.10
CA LEU A 96 7.98 5.50 -0.79
C LEU A 96 7.03 5.91 0.35
N LEU A 97 6.30 7.01 0.20
CA LEU A 97 5.30 7.46 1.18
C LEU A 97 4.20 6.40 1.38
N ALA A 98 3.73 5.78 0.30
CA ALA A 98 2.78 4.67 0.33
C ALA A 98 3.26 3.51 1.20
N LEU A 99 4.50 3.06 0.99
CA LEU A 99 5.08 1.99 1.82
C LEU A 99 5.22 2.41 3.30
N MET A 100 5.64 3.64 3.56
CA MET A 100 5.85 4.13 4.92
C MET A 100 4.55 4.30 5.72
N ALA A 101 3.43 4.62 5.07
CA ALA A 101 2.18 4.82 5.79
C ALA A 101 1.67 3.55 6.50
N PHE A 102 2.02 2.37 5.99
CA PHE A 102 1.73 1.10 6.67
C PHE A 102 2.55 0.90 7.96
N THR A 103 3.65 1.63 8.16
CA THR A 103 4.54 1.47 9.32
C THR A 103 4.03 2.15 10.60
N GLU A 104 3.12 3.11 10.48
CA GLU A 104 2.80 4.01 11.59
C GLU A 104 1.69 3.48 12.49
N LYS A 105 0.52 3.17 11.91
CA LYS A 105 -0.71 2.78 12.61
C LYS A 105 -1.46 1.70 11.84
N ASP A 106 -2.04 0.76 12.58
CA ASP A 106 -2.89 -0.34 12.12
C ASP A 106 -4.35 -0.08 12.53
N SER A 107 -4.96 0.93 11.92
CA SER A 107 -6.36 1.32 12.20
C SER A 107 -7.17 1.57 10.94
N LEU A 108 -8.50 1.53 11.04
CA LEU A 108 -9.38 1.86 9.92
C LEU A 108 -9.11 3.29 9.41
N ILE A 109 -8.87 4.24 10.31
CA ILE A 109 -8.53 5.63 9.93
C ILE A 109 -7.25 5.64 9.09
N ALA A 110 -6.22 4.90 9.51
CA ALA A 110 -4.98 4.78 8.75
C ALA A 110 -5.21 4.17 7.37
N LEU A 111 -6.11 3.18 7.23
CA LEU A 111 -6.48 2.63 5.91
C LEU A 111 -7.13 3.66 5.00
N VAL A 112 -7.97 4.56 5.53
CA VAL A 112 -8.56 5.63 4.71
C VAL A 112 -7.51 6.63 4.26
N ASP A 113 -6.57 6.98 5.14
CA ASP A 113 -5.45 7.87 4.79
C ASP A 113 -4.54 7.23 3.73
N ILE A 114 -4.22 5.94 3.89
CA ILE A 114 -3.47 5.13 2.92
C ILE A 114 -4.20 5.07 1.59
N SER A 115 -5.51 4.77 1.58
CA SER A 115 -6.35 4.77 0.38
C SER A 115 -6.29 6.11 -0.35
N SER A 116 -6.41 7.22 0.38
CA SER A 116 -6.37 8.57 -0.18
C SER A 116 -5.02 8.89 -0.81
N MET A 117 -3.93 8.49 -0.15
CA MET A 117 -2.58 8.66 -0.67
C MET A 117 -2.31 7.79 -1.91
N LEU A 118 -2.76 6.54 -1.90
CA LEU A 118 -2.63 5.63 -3.05
C LEU A 118 -3.40 6.15 -4.27
N ARG A 119 -4.60 6.70 -4.09
CA ARG A 119 -5.34 7.39 -5.18
C ARG A 119 -4.61 8.63 -5.68
N GLY A 120 -3.98 9.39 -4.79
CA GLY A 120 -3.16 10.53 -5.18
C GLY A 120 -1.97 10.11 -6.05
N MET A 121 -1.33 8.98 -5.72
CA MET A 121 -0.28 8.37 -6.53
C MET A 121 -0.82 7.89 -7.89
N ASP A 122 -1.96 7.21 -7.91
CA ASP A 122 -2.62 6.72 -9.13
C ASP A 122 -2.96 7.88 -10.08
N ALA A 123 -3.48 8.99 -9.55
CA ALA A 123 -3.77 10.20 -10.33
C ALA A 123 -2.50 10.86 -10.94
N ILE A 124 -1.33 10.70 -10.32
CA ILE A 124 -0.05 11.12 -10.92
C ILE A 124 0.27 10.22 -12.11
N ILE A 125 0.14 8.89 -11.94
CA ILE A 125 0.40 7.91 -12.99
C ILE A 125 -0.54 8.14 -14.18
N ASP A 126 -1.85 8.24 -13.95
CA ASP A 126 -2.85 8.46 -15.00
C ASP A 126 -2.55 9.69 -15.85
N LYS A 127 -2.11 10.78 -15.22
CA LYS A 127 -1.79 12.04 -15.94
C LYS A 127 -0.45 11.99 -16.68
N THR A 128 0.44 11.08 -16.29
CA THR A 128 1.83 11.06 -16.78
C THR A 128 2.25 9.71 -17.34
N GLU A 129 1.28 8.84 -17.66
CA GLU A 129 1.50 7.46 -18.04
C GLU A 129 2.56 7.36 -19.15
N GLN A 130 2.33 8.01 -20.28
CA GLN A 130 3.26 7.98 -21.41
C GLN A 130 4.69 8.44 -21.04
N LEU A 131 4.83 9.41 -20.13
CA LEU A 131 6.12 9.92 -19.69
C LEU A 131 6.84 8.91 -18.80
N ILE A 132 6.11 8.28 -17.88
CA ILE A 132 6.64 7.26 -16.96
C ILE A 132 7.08 6.01 -17.73
N TYR A 133 6.28 5.55 -18.69
CA TYR A 133 6.61 4.39 -19.53
C TYR A 133 7.76 4.66 -20.51
N ALA A 134 8.04 5.92 -20.84
CA ALA A 134 9.18 6.32 -21.67
C ALA A 134 10.45 6.66 -20.86
N GLY A 135 10.35 6.75 -19.54
CA GLY A 135 11.41 7.29 -18.70
C GLY A 135 12.25 6.27 -17.94
N PRO A 136 13.10 6.74 -17.01
CA PRO A 136 14.07 5.89 -16.31
C PRO A 136 13.44 4.78 -15.46
N PHE A 137 12.15 4.91 -15.13
CA PHE A 137 11.41 4.01 -14.24
C PHE A 137 10.41 3.11 -14.98
N ALA A 138 10.41 3.10 -16.31
CA ALA A 138 9.53 2.28 -17.14
C ALA A 138 9.53 0.79 -16.75
N SER A 139 10.68 0.27 -16.31
CA SER A 139 10.81 -1.13 -15.87
C SER A 139 9.96 -1.46 -14.63
N LEU A 140 9.51 -0.48 -13.84
CA LEU A 140 8.56 -0.71 -12.73
C LEU A 140 7.16 -1.10 -13.23
N PHE A 141 6.83 -0.78 -14.49
CA PHE A 141 5.53 -1.02 -15.12
C PHE A 141 5.55 -2.17 -16.13
N ALA A 142 6.75 -2.71 -16.40
CA ALA A 142 6.87 -3.85 -17.30
C ALA A 142 6.15 -5.07 -16.72
N PHE A 143 5.56 -5.86 -17.61
CA PHE A 143 5.02 -7.16 -17.24
C PHE A 143 6.18 -8.13 -16.97
N TYR A 144 6.16 -8.75 -15.80
CA TYR A 144 7.04 -9.85 -15.46
C TYR A 144 6.14 -11.03 -15.09
N PRO A 145 6.27 -12.18 -15.77
CA PRO A 145 5.45 -13.35 -15.45
C PRO A 145 5.67 -13.72 -13.99
N GLY A 146 4.57 -13.79 -13.23
CA GLY A 146 4.59 -14.26 -11.86
C GLY A 146 5.02 -15.72 -11.83
N THR A 147 5.95 -16.06 -10.94
CA THR A 147 6.44 -17.44 -10.79
C THR A 147 5.69 -18.22 -9.73
N ASP A 148 4.92 -17.53 -8.87
CA ASP A 148 4.21 -18.15 -7.76
C ASP A 148 2.84 -17.47 -7.52
N VAL A 149 1.83 -18.29 -7.28
CA VAL A 149 0.44 -17.86 -7.02
C VAL A 149 0.24 -17.95 -5.52
N PRO A 150 0.06 -16.83 -4.80
CA PRO A 150 -0.13 -16.88 -3.35
C PRO A 150 -1.40 -17.67 -3.00
N GLU A 151 -1.24 -18.75 -2.23
CA GLU A 151 -2.36 -19.61 -1.80
C GLU A 151 -3.45 -18.80 -1.08
N CYS A 152 -3.04 -17.86 -0.23
CA CYS A 152 -3.94 -16.95 0.49
C CYS A 152 -4.92 -16.21 -0.43
N LEU A 153 -4.44 -15.71 -1.59
CA LEU A 153 -5.27 -14.99 -2.54
C LEU A 153 -6.22 -15.93 -3.29
N SER A 154 -5.79 -17.17 -3.54
CA SER A 154 -6.61 -18.19 -4.20
C SER A 154 -7.75 -18.66 -3.30
N VAL A 155 -7.46 -18.88 -2.01
CA VAL A 155 -8.46 -19.20 -0.98
C VAL A 155 -9.45 -18.04 -0.83
N LEU A 156 -8.95 -16.82 -0.68
CA LEU A 156 -9.80 -15.64 -0.53
C LEU A 156 -10.68 -15.38 -1.77
N LEU A 157 -10.15 -15.62 -2.98
CA LEU A 157 -10.93 -15.53 -4.22
C LEU A 157 -12.09 -16.52 -4.22
N THR A 158 -11.86 -17.74 -3.71
CA THR A 158 -12.92 -18.76 -3.56
C THR A 158 -13.98 -18.31 -2.56
N GLU A 159 -13.59 -17.71 -1.43
CA GLU A 159 -14.54 -17.14 -0.46
C GLU A 159 -15.37 -15.99 -1.05
N LEU A 160 -14.74 -15.11 -1.82
CA LEU A 160 -15.39 -14.00 -2.54
C LEU A 160 -16.31 -14.45 -3.68
N GLN A 161 -16.32 -15.74 -4.00
CA GLN A 161 -17.26 -16.39 -4.92
C GLN A 161 -18.28 -17.28 -4.18
N GLY A 162 -18.18 -17.35 -2.85
CA GLY A 162 -18.95 -18.25 -2.00
C GLY A 162 -20.23 -17.65 -1.39
N PRO A 163 -20.86 -18.38 -0.46
CA PRO A 163 -22.12 -17.98 0.15
C PRO A 163 -22.02 -16.69 0.99
N GLU A 164 -20.88 -16.44 1.64
CA GLU A 164 -20.66 -15.20 2.42
C GLU A 164 -20.69 -13.95 1.52
N PHE A 165 -20.12 -14.02 0.32
CA PHE A 165 -20.25 -12.96 -0.67
C PHE A 165 -21.71 -12.67 -1.02
N ALA A 166 -22.52 -13.72 -1.22
CA ALA A 166 -23.95 -13.56 -1.50
C ALA A 166 -24.71 -12.91 -0.34
N ARG A 167 -24.35 -13.23 0.92
CA ARG A 167 -24.94 -12.60 2.12
C ARG A 167 -24.58 -11.11 2.22
N VAL A 168 -23.31 -10.76 1.96
CA VAL A 168 -22.85 -9.36 1.89
C VAL A 168 -23.61 -8.62 0.79
N ALA A 169 -23.73 -9.22 -0.38
CA ALA A 169 -24.42 -8.64 -1.54
C ALA A 169 -25.90 -8.37 -1.27
N ALA A 170 -26.57 -9.24 -0.52
CA ALA A 170 -27.97 -9.08 -0.13
C ALA A 170 -28.18 -8.02 0.97
N SER A 171 -27.16 -7.74 1.80
CA SER A 171 -27.30 -6.91 3.00
C SER A 171 -26.97 -5.44 2.77
N SER A 172 -25.92 -5.15 2.01
CA SER A 172 -25.43 -3.78 1.83
C SER A 172 -24.93 -3.57 0.41
N ARG A 173 -25.53 -2.63 -0.32
CA ARG A 173 -25.10 -2.31 -1.69
C ARG A 173 -23.67 -1.76 -1.71
N VAL A 174 -23.30 -0.97 -0.72
CA VAL A 174 -21.95 -0.39 -0.59
C VAL A 174 -20.92 -1.49 -0.33
N ALA A 175 -21.19 -2.39 0.62
CA ALA A 175 -20.31 -3.53 0.87
C ALA A 175 -20.24 -4.49 -0.33
N SER A 176 -21.36 -4.73 -1.03
CA SER A 176 -21.41 -5.56 -2.24
C SER A 176 -20.47 -5.07 -3.33
N VAL A 177 -20.50 -3.76 -3.62
CA VAL A 177 -19.62 -3.15 -4.62
C VAL A 177 -18.16 -3.24 -4.16
N ALA A 178 -17.86 -2.96 -2.89
CA ALA A 178 -16.51 -3.05 -2.35
C ALA A 178 -15.95 -4.49 -2.40
N ALA A 179 -16.78 -5.50 -2.11
CA ALA A 179 -16.44 -6.91 -2.20
C ALA A 179 -16.17 -7.34 -3.66
N TRP A 180 -16.99 -6.86 -4.60
CA TRP A 180 -16.78 -7.10 -6.03
C TRP A 180 -15.45 -6.50 -6.49
N GLU A 181 -15.16 -5.25 -6.13
CA GLU A 181 -13.88 -4.60 -6.46
C GLU A 181 -12.68 -5.34 -5.85
N LEU A 182 -12.83 -5.92 -4.65
CA LEU A 182 -11.79 -6.75 -4.03
C LEU A 182 -11.52 -8.00 -4.85
N ARG A 183 -12.59 -8.68 -5.27
CA ARG A 183 -12.51 -9.87 -6.12
C ARG A 183 -11.81 -9.57 -7.43
N GLU A 184 -12.25 -8.53 -8.14
CA GLU A 184 -11.65 -8.10 -9.42
C GLU A 184 -10.20 -7.65 -9.25
N ALA A 185 -9.86 -7.01 -8.13
CA ALA A 185 -8.48 -6.65 -7.82
C ALA A 185 -7.61 -7.90 -7.64
N ILE A 186 -8.06 -8.90 -6.88
CA ILE A 186 -7.33 -10.15 -6.68
C ILE A 186 -7.13 -10.89 -8.01
N GLU A 187 -8.19 -11.07 -8.80
CA GLU A 187 -8.10 -11.72 -10.11
C GLU A 187 -7.11 -11.03 -11.05
N PHE A 188 -7.14 -9.69 -11.07
CA PHE A 188 -6.18 -8.91 -11.83
C PHE A 188 -4.74 -9.13 -11.33
N CYS A 189 -4.53 -9.09 -10.01
CA CYS A 189 -3.21 -9.28 -9.41
C CYS A 189 -2.63 -10.66 -9.73
N LEU A 190 -3.44 -11.72 -9.62
CA LEU A 190 -3.02 -13.09 -9.91
C LEU A 190 -2.60 -13.28 -11.38
N LYS A 191 -3.26 -12.59 -12.31
CA LYS A 191 -2.97 -12.70 -13.75
C LYS A 191 -1.82 -11.80 -14.21
N HIS A 192 -1.65 -10.63 -13.60
CA HIS A 192 -0.84 -9.56 -14.20
C HIS A 192 0.32 -9.06 -13.33
N ALA A 193 0.34 -9.34 -12.02
CA ALA A 193 1.35 -8.77 -11.14
C ALA A 193 2.50 -9.75 -10.85
N PRO A 194 3.76 -9.28 -10.87
CA PRO A 194 4.89 -10.09 -10.39
C PRO A 194 4.84 -10.37 -8.90
N TYR A 195 4.19 -9.49 -8.13
CA TYR A 195 3.98 -9.63 -6.69
C TYR A 195 2.47 -9.50 -6.41
N PRO A 196 1.66 -10.54 -6.67
CA PRO A 196 0.20 -10.46 -6.57
C PRO A 196 -0.29 -10.02 -5.20
N LEU A 197 0.33 -10.53 -4.12
CA LEU A 197 -0.04 -10.20 -2.74
C LEU A 197 0.16 -8.71 -2.43
N LEU A 198 1.36 -8.16 -2.70
CA LEU A 198 1.59 -6.72 -2.49
C LEU A 198 0.72 -5.86 -3.41
N ARG A 199 0.51 -6.29 -4.67
CA ARG A 199 -0.35 -5.54 -5.59
C ARG A 199 -1.79 -5.52 -5.09
N ALA A 200 -2.30 -6.60 -4.50
CA ALA A 200 -3.63 -6.67 -3.92
C ALA A 200 -3.79 -5.72 -2.72
N VAL A 201 -2.77 -5.64 -1.84
CA VAL A 201 -2.71 -4.63 -0.75
C VAL A 201 -2.89 -3.21 -1.29
N MET A 202 -2.28 -2.88 -2.43
CA MET A 202 -2.29 -1.51 -2.95
C MET A 202 -3.48 -1.23 -3.89
N LEU A 203 -3.93 -2.20 -4.68
CA LEU A 203 -4.90 -2.00 -5.75
C LEU A 203 -6.33 -1.82 -5.24
N TRP A 204 -6.76 -2.61 -4.27
CA TRP A 204 -8.13 -2.51 -3.79
C TRP A 204 -8.44 -1.15 -3.14
N PRO A 205 -7.58 -0.57 -2.28
CA PRO A 205 -7.77 0.79 -1.77
C PRO A 205 -7.85 1.87 -2.84
N ILE A 206 -7.21 1.67 -4.00
CA ILE A 206 -7.31 2.60 -5.15
C ILE A 206 -8.69 2.52 -5.80
N ARG A 207 -9.28 1.32 -5.91
CA ARG A 207 -10.54 1.07 -6.63
C ARG A 207 -11.81 1.31 -5.82
N VAL A 208 -11.83 0.93 -4.55
CA VAL A 208 -13.04 0.92 -3.72
C VAL A 208 -13.74 2.29 -3.64
N ASP A 209 -15.06 2.41 -3.73
CA ASP A 209 -15.69 3.75 -3.63
C ASP A 209 -15.44 4.39 -2.25
N THR A 210 -15.25 5.72 -2.17
CA THR A 210 -15.01 6.41 -0.89
C THR A 210 -16.17 6.27 0.08
N LYS A 211 -17.39 6.08 -0.41
CA LYS A 211 -18.59 5.82 0.40
C LYS A 211 -18.45 4.57 1.26
N PHE A 212 -17.69 3.57 0.80
CA PHE A 212 -17.41 2.39 1.61
C PHE A 212 -16.69 2.75 2.90
N TRP A 213 -15.69 3.63 2.83
CA TRP A 213 -14.95 4.07 4.01
C TRP A 213 -15.82 4.86 4.98
N ASP A 214 -16.77 5.66 4.47
CA ASP A 214 -17.70 6.40 5.31
C ASP A 214 -18.62 5.45 6.08
N VAL A 215 -19.24 4.48 5.41
CA VAL A 215 -20.10 3.47 6.05
C VAL A 215 -19.30 2.57 6.99
N ALA A 216 -18.10 2.16 6.61
CA ALA A 216 -17.26 1.29 7.43
C ALA A 216 -16.82 1.94 8.76
N ARG A 217 -16.76 3.28 8.83
CA ARG A 217 -16.45 4.01 10.06
C ARG A 217 -17.60 4.00 11.08
N GLU A 218 -18.83 3.81 10.61
CA GLU A 218 -20.02 3.84 11.48
C GLU A 218 -20.14 2.56 12.35
N ASP A 219 -19.26 1.57 12.18
CA ASP A 219 -19.14 0.35 13.02
C ASP A 219 -20.43 -0.49 13.16
N HIS A 220 -21.44 -0.26 12.32
CA HIS A 220 -22.75 -0.92 12.45
C HIS A 220 -23.11 -1.81 11.26
N ASP A 221 -22.46 -1.64 10.10
CA ASP A 221 -22.69 -2.49 8.93
C ASP A 221 -21.81 -3.74 8.97
N TRP A 222 -22.40 -4.88 9.35
CA TRP A 222 -21.72 -6.18 9.38
C TRP A 222 -21.12 -6.55 8.02
N ALA A 223 -21.75 -6.17 6.91
CA ALA A 223 -21.31 -6.52 5.57
C ALA A 223 -20.03 -5.73 5.23
N CYS A 224 -19.93 -4.46 5.63
CA CYS A 224 -18.69 -3.70 5.54
C CYS A 224 -17.58 -4.31 6.40
N LYS A 225 -17.89 -4.76 7.62
CA LYS A 225 -16.93 -5.47 8.48
C LYS A 225 -16.41 -6.74 7.82
N GLN A 226 -17.28 -7.51 7.16
CA GLN A 226 -16.88 -8.71 6.45
C GLN A 226 -15.93 -8.41 5.28
N VAL A 227 -16.18 -7.35 4.52
CA VAL A 227 -15.25 -6.90 3.46
C VAL A 227 -13.89 -6.49 4.03
N LEU A 228 -13.89 -5.77 5.17
CA LEU A 228 -12.65 -5.42 5.86
C LEU A 228 -11.92 -6.65 6.38
N LYS A 229 -12.62 -7.68 6.86
CA LYS A 229 -12.01 -8.97 7.26
C LYS A 229 -11.32 -9.65 6.09
N TRP A 230 -11.95 -9.70 4.91
CA TRP A 230 -11.30 -10.24 3.71
C TRP A 230 -10.05 -9.46 3.32
N TYR A 231 -10.13 -8.13 3.31
CA TYR A 231 -8.96 -7.29 3.01
C TYR A 231 -7.86 -7.41 4.08
N ALA A 232 -8.23 -7.59 5.35
CA ALA A 232 -7.30 -7.81 6.44
C ALA A 232 -6.49 -9.09 6.29
N ALA A 233 -7.10 -10.18 5.81
CA ALA A 233 -6.38 -11.42 5.54
C ALA A 233 -5.23 -11.20 4.53
N ILE A 234 -5.44 -10.32 3.54
CA ILE A 234 -4.39 -9.92 2.59
C ILE A 234 -3.28 -9.16 3.32
N LEU A 235 -3.64 -8.20 4.18
CA LEU A 235 -2.68 -7.39 4.94
C LEU A 235 -1.87 -8.21 5.94
N GLU A 236 -2.51 -9.14 6.64
CA GLU A 236 -1.88 -10.05 7.60
C GLU A 236 -0.85 -10.92 6.90
N GLU A 237 -1.25 -11.56 5.79
CA GLU A 237 -0.34 -12.40 5.02
C GLU A 237 0.79 -11.56 4.40
N ALA A 238 0.51 -10.39 3.86
CA ALA A 238 1.54 -9.47 3.36
C ALA A 238 2.50 -9.02 4.47
N GLY A 239 2.01 -8.83 5.70
CA GLY A 239 2.83 -8.55 6.87
C GLY A 239 3.85 -9.65 7.15
N ASN A 240 3.55 -10.91 6.80
CA ASN A 240 4.48 -12.04 6.97
C ASN A 240 5.73 -11.93 6.09
N HIS A 241 5.63 -11.23 4.97
CA HIS A 241 6.71 -11.09 3.99
C HIS A 241 7.44 -9.75 4.10
N TRP A 242 6.76 -8.67 4.51
CA TRP A 242 7.29 -7.31 4.43
C TRP A 242 7.20 -6.55 5.75
N TRP A 243 8.35 -6.07 6.22
CA TRP A 243 8.50 -5.41 7.53
C TRP A 243 7.59 -4.18 7.69
N PHE A 244 7.39 -3.40 6.62
CA PHE A 244 6.57 -2.19 6.68
C PHE A 244 5.08 -2.47 6.83
N LEU A 245 4.66 -3.73 6.60
CA LEU A 245 3.31 -4.24 6.87
C LEU A 245 3.25 -5.03 8.19
N GLY A 246 4.36 -5.15 8.94
CA GLY A 246 4.46 -6.03 10.10
C GLY A 246 3.44 -5.75 11.22
N LYS A 247 3.01 -4.49 11.39
CA LYS A 247 1.96 -4.13 12.37
C LYS A 247 0.57 -4.65 11.99
N TRP A 248 0.31 -4.88 10.71
CA TRP A 248 -1.01 -5.30 10.22
C TRP A 248 -1.30 -6.77 10.45
N LYS A 249 -0.29 -7.57 10.85
CA LYS A 249 -0.46 -8.98 11.26
C LYS A 249 -1.39 -9.17 12.44
N THR A 250 -1.37 -8.20 13.36
CA THR A 250 -2.06 -8.29 14.64
C THR A 250 -3.20 -7.31 14.74
N MET A 251 -3.62 -6.72 13.60
CA MET A 251 -4.70 -5.76 13.56
C MET A 251 -5.99 -6.45 14.02
N LYS A 252 -6.27 -6.32 15.32
CA LYS A 252 -7.54 -6.73 15.90
C LYS A 252 -8.54 -5.70 15.48
N TRP A 253 -9.35 -6.05 14.51
CA TRP A 253 -10.56 -5.28 14.28
C TRP A 253 -11.40 -5.37 15.53
N SER A 254 -11.45 -4.28 16.31
CA SER A 254 -12.22 -4.18 17.55
C SER A 254 -13.71 -4.08 17.25
N TRP A 255 -14.21 -4.96 16.39
CA TRP A 255 -15.63 -5.23 16.25
C TRP A 255 -15.95 -6.13 17.42
N HIS A 256 -16.66 -5.64 18.42
CA HIS A 256 -17.15 -6.51 19.48
C HIS A 256 -17.98 -7.60 18.81
N ASP A 257 -17.57 -8.87 18.95
CA ASP A 257 -18.40 -10.03 18.58
C ASP A 257 -19.56 -10.11 19.59
N GLU A 258 -20.48 -9.14 19.52
CA GLU A 258 -21.83 -9.30 20.04
C GLU A 258 -22.68 -9.79 18.88
N ASP A 259 -22.64 -11.11 18.63
CA ASP A 259 -23.78 -11.89 18.10
C ASP A 259 -23.40 -13.37 18.02
N VAL A 260 -23.21 -13.97 19.20
CA VAL A 260 -23.53 -15.39 19.41
C VAL A 260 -24.78 -15.43 20.28
N VAL A 261 -25.89 -14.88 19.79
CA VAL A 261 -27.21 -15.33 20.24
C VAL A 261 -27.54 -16.58 19.43
N VAL A 262 -27.03 -17.71 19.92
CA VAL A 262 -27.59 -19.02 19.58
C VAL A 262 -29.00 -19.00 20.15
N VAL A 263 -29.98 -18.77 19.29
CA VAL A 263 -31.36 -19.14 19.56
C VAL A 263 -31.38 -20.67 19.61
N ALA A 264 -31.51 -21.20 20.82
CA ALA A 264 -31.94 -22.57 21.09
C ALA A 264 -33.38 -22.54 21.60
#